data_AF-A0AAD9CJM6-F1
#
_entry.id   AF-A0AAD9CJM6-F1
#
_cell.length_a   1.000
_cell.length_b   1.000
_cell.length_c   1.000
_cell.angle_alpha   90.00
_cell.angle_beta   90.00
_cell.angle_gamma   90.00
#
_symmetry.space_group_name_H-M   'P 1'
#
loop_
_entity.id
_entity.type
_entity.pdbx_description
1 polymer ?
#
loop_
_entity_poly.entity_id
_entity_poly.type
_entity_poly.pdbx_seq_one_letter_code
_entity_poly.pdbx_strand_id
1 'polypeptide(L)'
;MTSRWRRSVVELALRGRQRGECERAQEALGRVTSCFQQLAVSLGSSADGSFLRDEMDETRHLAQRICRGLSRRLLRLLSDCGPAPSIVEDRQVSERLWVLFLSALEHFLSDLRKAYDLIGRFPLTQRNDRRSLVNTGALGFT
;
A
#
# COMPACT_ATOMS: atom_id res chain seq x y z
N MET A 1 -14.49 -42.37 -13.44
CA MET A 1 -13.27 -42.00 -12.66
C MET A 1 -12.59 -40.69 -13.10
N THR A 2 -13.21 -39.89 -13.98
CA THR A 2 -12.64 -38.65 -14.58
C THR A 2 -12.98 -37.34 -13.84
N SER A 3 -13.70 -37.40 -12.72
CA SER A 3 -14.21 -36.23 -12.00
C SER A 3 -13.28 -35.69 -10.90
N ARG A 4 -12.41 -36.53 -10.32
CA ARG A 4 -11.49 -36.14 -9.24
C ARG A 4 -10.29 -35.35 -9.76
N TRP A 5 -9.69 -35.80 -10.85
CA TRP A 5 -8.54 -35.12 -11.49
C TRP A 5 -8.89 -33.72 -12.00
N ARG A 6 -10.03 -33.58 -12.70
CA ARG A 6 -10.50 -32.25 -13.14
C ARG A 6 -10.69 -31.28 -11.97
N ARG A 7 -11.24 -31.75 -10.84
CA ARG A 7 -11.43 -30.92 -9.64
C ARG A 7 -10.10 -30.44 -9.07
N SER A 8 -9.12 -31.34 -8.95
CA SER A 8 -7.78 -31.01 -8.44
C SER A 8 -7.03 -30.04 -9.36
N VAL A 9 -7.11 -30.21 -10.68
CA VAL A 9 -6.48 -29.27 -11.64
C VAL A 9 -7.12 -27.88 -11.58
N VAL A 10 -8.44 -27.80 -11.42
CA VAL A 10 -9.16 -26.53 -11.27
C VAL A 10 -8.77 -25.84 -9.96
N GLU A 11 -8.66 -26.57 -8.84
CA GLU A 11 -8.19 -25.99 -7.57
C GLU A 11 -6.77 -25.43 -7.65
N LEU A 12 -5.84 -26.17 -8.29
CA LEU A 12 -4.47 -25.70 -8.49
C LEU A 12 -4.42 -24.43 -9.36
N ALA A 13 -5.19 -24.39 -10.44
CA ALA A 13 -5.28 -23.19 -11.29
C ALA A 13 -5.88 -21.98 -10.57
N LEU A 14 -6.90 -22.20 -9.73
CA LEU A 14 -7.51 -21.16 -8.91
C LEU A 14 -6.53 -20.60 -7.87
N ARG A 15 -5.74 -21.46 -7.21
CA ARG A 15 -4.69 -21.06 -6.26
C ARG A 15 -3.60 -20.24 -6.94
N GLY A 16 -3.11 -20.69 -8.10
CA GLY A 16 -2.14 -19.93 -8.90
C GLY A 16 -2.66 -18.54 -9.29
N ARG A 17 -3.93 -18.44 -9.67
CA ARG A 17 -4.57 -17.14 -9.96
C ARG A 17 -4.67 -16.25 -8.72
N GLN A 18 -5.12 -16.79 -7.59
CA GLN A 18 -5.21 -16.03 -6.34
C GLN A 18 -3.84 -15.52 -5.88
N ARG A 19 -2.78 -16.32 -6.07
CA ARG A 19 -1.40 -15.91 -5.78
C ARG A 19 -0.93 -14.78 -6.69
N GLY A 20 -1.13 -14.90 -8.00
CA GLY A 20 -0.80 -13.82 -8.95
C GLY A 20 -1.59 -12.52 -8.66
N GLU A 21 -2.80 -12.62 -8.13
CA GLU A 21 -3.53 -11.45 -7.63
C GLU A 21 -2.91 -10.86 -6.35
N CYS A 22 -2.38 -11.69 -5.45
CA CYS A 22 -1.67 -11.24 -4.25
C CYS A 22 -0.33 -10.55 -4.61
N GLU A 23 0.43 -11.10 -5.56
CA GLU A 23 1.66 -10.52 -6.07
C GLU A 23 1.42 -9.11 -6.66
N ARG A 24 0.39 -8.98 -7.52
CA ARG A 24 0.01 -7.67 -8.08
C ARG A 24 -0.47 -6.68 -7.02
N ALA A 25 -1.21 -7.15 -6.02
CA ALA A 25 -1.66 -6.30 -4.91
C ALA A 25 -0.49 -5.85 -4.03
N GLN A 26 0.51 -6.71 -3.83
CA GLN A 26 1.75 -6.39 -3.11
C GLN A 26 2.59 -5.36 -3.85
N GLU A 27 2.71 -5.50 -5.18
CA GLU A 27 3.38 -4.51 -6.03
C GLU A 27 2.66 -3.15 -6.01
N ALA A 28 1.32 -3.17 -6.08
CA ALA A 28 0.50 -1.97 -5.95
C ALA A 28 0.66 -1.32 -4.57
N LEU A 29 0.72 -2.11 -3.49
CA LEU A 29 1.01 -1.62 -2.14
C LEU A 29 2.37 -0.92 -2.12
N GLY A 30 3.42 -1.53 -2.67
CA GLY A 30 4.76 -0.93 -2.73
C GLY A 30 4.80 0.42 -3.45
N ARG A 31 4.08 0.56 -4.57
CA ARG A 31 3.94 1.85 -5.25
C ARG A 31 3.23 2.89 -4.40
N VAL A 32 2.12 2.52 -3.77
CA VAL A 32 1.33 3.45 -2.94
C VAL A 32 2.11 3.87 -1.70
N THR A 33 2.84 2.97 -1.05
CA THR A 33 3.69 3.32 0.11
C THR A 33 4.85 4.23 -0.30
N SER A 34 5.45 4.00 -1.46
CA SER A 34 6.51 4.88 -1.99
C SER A 34 5.97 6.27 -2.35
N CYS A 35 4.79 6.35 -2.97
CA CYS A 35 4.10 7.61 -3.23
C CYS A 35 3.82 8.36 -1.92
N PHE A 36 3.31 7.67 -0.90
CA PHE A 36 3.08 8.28 0.41
C PHE A 36 4.37 8.84 1.03
N GLN A 37 5.49 8.11 0.93
CA GLN A 37 6.79 8.59 1.41
C GLN A 37 7.22 9.87 0.71
N GLN A 38 7.05 9.97 -0.62
CA GLN A 38 7.37 11.18 -1.38
C GLN A 38 6.51 12.38 -0.95
N LEU A 39 5.21 12.16 -0.71
CA LEU A 39 4.33 13.20 -0.18
C LEU A 39 4.76 13.61 1.24
N ALA A 40 5.08 12.64 2.10
CA ALA A 40 5.50 12.87 3.47
C ALA A 40 6.80 13.68 3.57
N VAL A 41 7.75 13.50 2.64
CA VAL A 41 8.98 14.32 2.56
C VAL A 41 8.67 15.80 2.29
N SER A 42 7.54 16.10 1.66
CA SER A 42 7.15 17.47 1.33
C SER A 42 6.47 18.19 2.51
N LEU A 43 6.13 17.49 3.60
CA LEU A 43 5.53 18.08 4.80
C LEU A 43 6.49 19.06 5.49
N GLY A 44 5.98 20.20 5.94
CA GLY A 44 6.76 21.28 6.54
C GLY A 44 7.64 22.07 5.56
N SER A 45 7.64 21.72 4.27
CA SER A 45 8.32 22.51 3.22
C SER A 45 7.41 23.62 2.67
N SER A 46 7.92 24.44 1.74
CA SER A 46 7.10 25.42 1.01
C SER A 46 6.03 24.79 0.12
N ALA A 47 6.10 23.48 -0.14
CA ALA A 47 5.09 22.71 -0.86
C ALA A 47 4.00 22.12 0.06
N ASP A 48 4.13 22.24 1.39
CA ASP A 48 3.11 21.76 2.33
C ASP A 48 1.88 22.67 2.29
N GLY A 49 0.73 22.07 2.04
CA GLY A 49 -0.55 22.76 1.89
C GLY A 49 -1.71 21.78 1.92
N SER A 50 -2.93 22.33 1.91
CA SER A 50 -4.17 21.53 1.99
C SER A 50 -4.24 20.47 0.90
N PHE A 51 -3.91 20.84 -0.34
CA PHE A 51 -3.87 19.90 -1.47
C PHE A 51 -2.93 18.71 -1.23
N LEU A 52 -1.70 18.95 -0.75
CA LEU A 52 -0.75 17.89 -0.42
C LEU A 52 -1.33 16.96 0.67
N ARG A 53 -1.94 17.54 1.71
CA ARG A 53 -2.50 16.78 2.83
C ARG A 53 -3.75 15.97 2.45
N ASP A 54 -4.58 16.50 1.56
CA ASP A 54 -5.72 15.79 1.00
C ASP A 54 -5.23 14.60 0.15
N GLU A 55 -4.24 14.80 -0.72
CA GLU A 55 -3.63 13.73 -1.53
C GLU A 55 -2.96 12.64 -0.65
N MET A 56 -2.33 13.05 0.45
CA MET A 56 -1.79 12.12 1.44
C MET A 56 -2.87 11.26 2.09
N ASP A 57 -4.02 11.84 2.44
CA ASP A 57 -5.12 11.11 3.06
C ASP A 57 -5.79 10.16 2.06
N GLU A 58 -5.95 10.56 0.80
CA GLU A 58 -6.40 9.68 -0.29
C GLU A 58 -5.43 8.51 -0.51
N THR A 59 -4.13 8.78 -0.57
CA THR A 59 -3.08 7.75 -0.68
C THR A 59 -3.13 6.77 0.50
N ARG A 60 -3.36 7.29 1.72
CA ARG A 60 -3.56 6.48 2.93
C ARG A 60 -4.79 5.58 2.82
N HIS A 61 -5.93 6.11 2.37
CA HIS A 61 -7.15 5.31 2.18
C HIS A 61 -6.97 4.21 1.14
N LEU A 62 -6.28 4.51 0.05
CA LEU A 62 -5.94 3.52 -0.98
C LEU A 62 -5.05 2.41 -0.41
N ALA A 63 -3.98 2.76 0.32
CA ALA A 63 -3.10 1.80 0.97
C ALA A 63 -3.89 0.88 1.92
N GLN A 64 -4.75 1.44 2.77
CA GLN A 64 -5.59 0.67 3.69
C GLN A 64 -6.52 -0.31 2.97
N ARG A 65 -7.13 0.10 1.86
CA ARG A 65 -7.96 -0.78 1.03
C ARG A 65 -7.15 -1.96 0.47
N ILE A 66 -5.96 -1.69 -0.06
CA ILE A 66 -5.07 -2.73 -0.60
C ILE A 66 -4.67 -3.68 0.52
N CYS A 67 -4.20 -3.18 1.67
CA CYS A 67 -3.81 -3.99 2.82
C CYS A 67 -4.94 -4.90 3.32
N ARG A 68 -6.17 -4.38 3.45
CA ARG A 68 -7.35 -5.18 3.84
C ARG A 68 -7.71 -6.24 2.80
N GLY A 69 -7.55 -5.94 1.51
CA GLY A 69 -7.80 -6.88 0.43
C GLY A 69 -6.78 -8.01 0.42
N LEU A 70 -5.50 -7.63 0.48
CA LEU A 70 -4.37 -8.54 0.44
C LEU A 70 -4.31 -9.44 1.68
N SER A 71 -4.48 -8.88 2.88
CA SER A 71 -4.44 -9.67 4.11
C SER A 71 -5.50 -10.77 4.14
N ARG A 72 -6.75 -10.45 3.75
CA ARG A 72 -7.83 -11.44 3.66
C ARG A 72 -7.53 -12.55 2.66
N ARG A 73 -6.87 -12.25 1.54
CA ARG A 73 -6.52 -13.24 0.51
C ARG A 73 -5.37 -14.12 0.95
N LEU A 74 -4.30 -13.53 1.49
CA LEU A 74 -3.15 -14.29 2.02
C LEU A 74 -3.57 -15.18 3.19
N LEU A 75 -4.37 -14.68 4.12
CA LEU A 75 -4.87 -15.51 5.23
C LEU A 75 -5.68 -16.71 4.73
N ARG A 76 -6.51 -16.55 3.70
CA ARG A 76 -7.23 -17.69 3.08
C ARG A 76 -6.27 -18.69 2.47
N LEU A 77 -5.29 -18.24 1.69
CA LEU A 77 -4.29 -19.11 1.05
C LEU A 77 -3.46 -19.88 2.09
N LEU A 78 -3.07 -19.22 3.18
CA LEU A 78 -2.28 -19.83 4.25
C LEU A 78 -3.10 -20.79 5.12
N SER A 79 -4.40 -20.53 5.31
CA SER A 79 -5.28 -21.38 6.12
C SER A 79 -5.68 -22.67 5.39
N ASP A 80 -5.70 -22.66 4.07
CA ASP A 80 -6.19 -23.76 3.22
C ASP A 80 -5.11 -24.82 2.97
N CYS A 81 -4.56 -25.40 4.05
CA CYS A 81 -3.50 -26.40 3.99
C CYS A 81 -4.05 -27.84 3.85
N GLY A 82 -3.91 -28.41 2.66
CA GLY A 82 -4.05 -29.86 2.43
C GLY A 82 -2.68 -30.56 2.49
N PRO A 83 -2.62 -31.88 2.81
CA PRO A 83 -1.37 -32.61 3.07
C PRO A 83 -0.56 -33.01 1.82
N ALA A 84 -0.84 -32.47 0.64
CA ALA A 84 -0.20 -32.92 -0.60
C ALA A 84 1.18 -32.24 -0.83
N PRO A 85 2.20 -32.96 -1.34
CA PRO A 85 3.56 -32.46 -1.48
C PRO A 85 3.71 -31.27 -2.45
N SER A 86 2.86 -31.15 -3.48
CA SER A 86 2.83 -29.98 -4.37
C SER A 86 2.30 -28.69 -3.72
N ILE A 87 1.73 -28.77 -2.52
CA ILE A 87 1.23 -27.62 -1.75
C ILE A 87 2.36 -26.95 -0.95
N VAL A 88 3.48 -27.65 -0.72
CA VAL A 88 4.57 -27.14 0.14
C VAL A 88 5.27 -25.93 -0.51
N GLU A 89 5.58 -26.00 -1.80
CA GLU A 89 6.19 -24.86 -2.52
C GLU A 89 5.21 -23.68 -2.63
N ASP A 90 3.94 -23.94 -2.93
CA ASP A 90 2.92 -22.89 -3.07
C ASP A 90 2.64 -22.19 -1.73
N ARG A 91 2.76 -22.94 -0.62
CA ARG A 91 2.72 -22.41 0.74
C ARG A 91 3.91 -21.53 1.05
N GLN A 92 5.13 -21.96 0.74
CA GLN A 92 6.35 -21.16 0.97
C GLN A 92 6.29 -19.81 0.24
N VAL A 93 5.79 -19.78 -1.00
CA VAL A 93 5.61 -18.53 -1.74
C VAL A 93 4.58 -17.62 -1.05
N SER A 94 3.46 -18.19 -0.60
CA SER A 94 2.43 -17.44 0.12
C SER A 94 2.92 -16.90 1.47
N GLU A 95 3.72 -17.68 2.20
CA GLU A 95 4.38 -17.27 3.45
C GLU A 95 5.38 -16.13 3.19
N ARG A 96 6.18 -16.23 2.13
CA ARG A 96 7.09 -15.16 1.73
C ARG A 96 6.34 -13.88 1.38
N LEU A 97 5.24 -13.97 0.63
CA LEU A 97 4.39 -12.83 0.32
C LEU A 97 3.79 -12.21 1.60
N TRP A 98 3.41 -13.05 2.57
CA TRP A 98 2.93 -12.58 3.87
C TRP A 98 4.00 -11.81 4.65
N VAL A 99 5.24 -12.32 4.69
CA VAL A 99 6.36 -11.61 5.33
C VAL A 99 6.60 -10.27 4.64
N LEU A 100 6.68 -10.24 3.31
CA LEU A 100 6.86 -9.00 2.55
C LEU A 100 5.72 -8.01 2.81
N PHE A 101 4.48 -8.50 2.89
CA PHE A 101 3.31 -7.69 3.21
C PHE A 101 3.42 -7.06 4.60
N LEU A 102 3.74 -7.86 5.62
CA LEU A 102 3.90 -7.36 6.99
C LEU A 102 5.03 -6.36 7.09
N SER A 103 6.18 -6.61 6.47
CA SER A 103 7.28 -5.66 6.43
C SER A 103 6.87 -4.34 5.79
N ALA A 104 6.22 -4.37 4.62
CA ALA A 104 5.74 -3.16 3.95
C ALA A 104 4.72 -2.39 4.81
N LEU A 105 3.82 -3.10 5.48
CA LEU A 105 2.82 -2.52 6.38
C LEU A 105 3.48 -1.84 7.58
N GLU A 106 4.47 -2.47 8.20
CA GLU A 106 5.21 -1.90 9.34
C GLU A 106 5.93 -0.60 8.96
N HIS A 107 6.64 -0.60 7.82
CA HIS A 107 7.29 0.60 7.30
C HIS A 107 6.26 1.71 7.03
N PHE A 108 5.14 1.37 6.39
CA PHE A 108 4.08 2.33 6.11
C PHE A 108 3.43 2.90 7.37
N LEU A 109 3.22 2.09 8.41
CA LEU A 109 2.70 2.56 9.70
C LEU A 109 3.69 3.50 10.41
N SER A 110 4.99 3.21 10.31
CA SER A 110 6.05 4.10 10.80
C SER A 110 6.02 5.45 10.08
N ASP A 111 5.87 5.45 8.76
CA ASP A 111 5.80 6.68 7.97
C ASP A 111 4.52 7.47 8.24
N LEU A 112 3.38 6.80 8.42
CA LEU A 112 2.12 7.43 8.85
C LEU A 112 2.28 8.12 10.21
N ARG A 113 2.95 7.47 11.17
CA ARG A 113 3.21 8.03 12.50
C ARG A 113 4.05 9.31 12.39
N LYS A 114 5.15 9.26 11.63
CA LYS A 114 6.00 10.43 11.38
C LYS A 114 5.23 11.56 10.72
N ALA A 115 4.46 11.26 9.67
CA ALA A 115 3.65 12.24 8.95
C ALA A 115 2.62 12.91 9.88
N TYR A 116 1.95 12.14 10.73
CA TYR A 116 1.02 12.66 11.74
C TYR A 116 1.71 13.63 12.71
N ASP A 117 2.89 13.25 13.23
CA ASP A 117 3.67 14.11 14.13
C ASP A 117 4.11 15.41 13.44
N LEU A 118 4.55 15.33 12.18
CA LEU A 118 4.92 16.50 11.35
C LEU A 118 3.72 17.42 11.11
N ILE A 119 2.58 16.87 10.71
CA ILE A 119 1.32 17.61 10.51
C ILE A 119 0.93 18.39 11.75
N GLY A 120 1.11 17.81 12.95
CA GLY A 120 0.83 18.48 14.22
C GLY A 120 1.80 19.61 14.56
N ARG A 121 3.07 19.51 14.14
CA ARG A 121 4.10 20.56 14.34
C ARG A 121 3.97 21.72 13.36
N PHE A 122 3.42 21.46 12.17
CA PHE A 122 3.20 22.45 11.12
C PHE A 122 1.70 22.60 10.84
N PRO A 123 0.91 23.24 11.74
CA PRO A 123 -0.51 23.40 11.49
C PRO A 123 -0.75 24.33 10.30
N LEU A 124 -1.58 23.90 9.34
CA LEU A 124 -2.08 24.78 8.30
C LEU A 124 -3.11 25.72 8.93
N THR A 125 -2.66 26.91 9.34
CA THR A 125 -3.51 27.94 9.94
C THR A 125 -4.52 28.54 8.96
N GLN A 126 -4.37 28.27 7.66
CA GLN A 126 -5.31 28.70 6.63
C GLN A 126 -5.93 27.52 5.88
N ARG A 127 -7.21 27.27 6.18
CA ARG A 127 -8.11 26.62 5.23
C ARG A 127 -8.49 27.68 4.20
N ASN A 128 -7.70 27.77 3.12
CA ASN A 128 -8.08 28.45 1.89
C ASN A 128 -8.23 29.99 1.93
N ASP A 129 -7.21 30.73 2.40
CA ASP A 129 -7.16 32.18 2.15
C ASP A 129 -6.17 32.50 1.02
N ARG A 130 -6.63 32.26 -0.21
CA ARG A 130 -5.95 32.69 -1.46
C ARG A 130 -5.76 34.22 -1.53
N ARG A 131 -6.18 34.98 -0.51
CA ARG A 131 -6.03 36.44 -0.40
C ARG A 131 -4.65 36.89 0.10
N SER A 132 -3.82 35.98 0.64
CA SER A 132 -2.45 36.26 1.07
C SER A 132 -1.39 35.60 0.17
N LEU A 133 -1.69 35.40 -1.11
CA LEU A 133 -0.66 35.05 -2.10
C LEU A 133 0.19 36.30 -2.36
N VAL A 134 1.21 36.53 -1.53
CA VAL A 134 2.27 37.48 -1.86
C VAL A 134 3.04 36.83 -3.01
N ASN A 135 2.88 37.38 -4.21
CA ASN A 135 3.57 36.94 -5.41
C ASN A 135 5.07 37.28 -5.25
N THR A 136 5.84 36.40 -4.61
CA THR A 136 7.30 36.45 -4.71
C THR A 136 7.72 35.81 -6.02
N GLY A 137 7.27 36.39 -7.13
CA GLY A 137 7.85 36.15 -8.44
C GLY A 137 9.25 36.73 -8.43
N ALA A 138 10.24 35.91 -8.08
CA ALA A 138 11.60 36.17 -8.51
C ALA A 138 11.67 35.93 -10.02
N LEU A 139 11.34 36.97 -10.79
CA LEU A 139 11.71 37.05 -12.20
C LEU A 139 13.24 37.23 -12.23
N GLY A 140 13.94 36.11 -12.31
CA GLY A 140 15.37 36.11 -12.61
C GLY A 140 15.59 36.57 -14.04
N PHE A 141 15.90 37.85 -14.22
CA PHE A 141 16.58 38.36 -15.40
C PHE A 141 18.02 38.66 -15.00
N THR A 142 18.94 37.79 -15.43
CA THR A 142 20.32 38.11 -15.85
C THR A 142 20.82 36.97 -16.72
#